data_AF-A0A7V6W3D8-F1
#
_entry.id   AF-A0A7V6W3D8-F1
#
_cell.length_a   1.000
_cell.length_b   1.000
_cell.length_c   1.000
_cell.angle_alpha   90.00
_cell.angle_beta   90.00
_cell.angle_gamma   90.00
#
_symmetry.space_group_name_H-M   'P 1'
#
loop_
_entity.id
_entity.type
_entity.pdbx_description
1 polymer ?
#
loop_
_entity_poly.entity_id
_entity_poly.type
_entity_poly.pdbx_seq_one_letter_code
_entity_poly.pdbx_strand_id
1 'polypeptide(L)'
;MKKYHGQLLAVLVTLLVILIGYIGGRYYADYYNKKHNTNKTFLQILKIEKLDEKVNYFLESGSKTLNDLCKKETGICDKTIGKVKLNNKDYDFHIYADLDNNESYFKLDNTKVGDFYNLEKIDLFNNYLLVTENNNNYQIHIIDENGKRLESLDALNNYEIKDQSLYFYNCENNRESYYKVKSSDLNTKEEVSYKQKACS
;
A
#
# COMPACT_ATOMS: atom_id res chain seq x y z
N MET A 1 -31.53 49.05 -34.80
CA MET A 1 -30.37 48.31 -34.25
C MET A 1 -30.78 46.85 -34.01
N LYS A 2 -30.49 45.91 -34.93
CA LYS A 2 -30.79 44.46 -34.76
C LYS A 2 -29.77 43.56 -35.50
N LYS A 3 -28.46 43.79 -35.31
CA LYS A 3 -27.40 42.92 -35.86
C LYS A 3 -26.48 42.27 -34.81
N TYR A 4 -26.53 42.72 -33.56
CA TYR A 4 -25.63 42.23 -32.49
C TYR A 4 -26.09 40.96 -31.78
N HIS A 5 -27.36 40.54 -31.91
CA HIS A 5 -27.87 39.38 -31.17
C HIS A 5 -27.34 38.04 -31.69
N GLY A 6 -27.10 37.91 -33.01
CA GLY A 6 -26.56 36.67 -33.60
C GLY A 6 -25.09 36.42 -33.24
N GLN A 7 -24.28 37.48 -33.21
CA GLN A 7 -22.87 37.39 -32.83
C GLN A 7 -22.69 37.06 -31.34
N LEU A 8 -23.54 37.62 -30.48
CA LEU A 8 -23.50 37.32 -29.04
C LEU A 8 -23.88 35.86 -28.74
N LEU A 9 -24.87 35.33 -29.46
CA LEU A 9 -25.28 33.92 -29.35
C LEU A 9 -24.16 32.97 -29.82
N ALA A 10 -23.47 33.31 -30.92
CA ALA A 10 -22.36 32.51 -31.42
C ALA A 10 -21.21 32.42 -30.41
N VAL A 11 -20.83 33.54 -29.79
CA VAL A 11 -19.78 33.57 -28.75
C VAL A 11 -20.17 32.72 -27.54
N LEU A 12 -21.42 32.79 -27.10
CA LEU A 12 -21.94 31.97 -25.99
C LEU A 12 -21.88 30.47 -26.31
N VAL A 13 -22.30 30.07 -27.51
CA VAL A 13 -22.25 28.66 -27.92
C VAL A 13 -20.81 28.16 -28.04
N THR A 14 -19.90 28.96 -28.60
CA THR A 14 -18.48 28.59 -28.69
C THR A 14 -17.84 28.42 -27.31
N LEU A 15 -18.12 29.32 -26.37
CA LEU A 15 -17.64 29.18 -24.98
C LEU A 15 -18.19 27.92 -24.31
N LEU A 16 -19.46 27.60 -24.56
CA LEU A 16 -20.12 26.44 -23.97
C LEU A 16 -19.54 25.11 -24.53
N VAL A 17 -19.24 25.06 -25.83
CA VAL A 17 -18.55 23.92 -26.46
C VAL A 17 -17.13 23.76 -25.92
N ILE A 18 -16.39 24.86 -25.73
CA ILE A 18 -15.03 24.82 -25.13
C ILE A 18 -15.09 24.31 -23.69
N LEU A 19 -16.07 24.78 -22.90
CA LEU A 19 -16.22 24.38 -21.50
C LEU A 19 -16.57 22.89 -21.38
N ILE A 20 -17.52 22.40 -22.18
CA ILE A 20 -17.91 20.99 -22.22
C ILE A 20 -16.75 20.12 -22.72
N GLY A 21 -16.05 20.56 -23.77
CA GLY A 21 -14.89 19.84 -24.33
C GLY A 21 -13.75 19.74 -23.32
N TYR A 22 -13.47 20.82 -22.59
CA TYR A 22 -12.44 20.84 -21.55
C TYR A 22 -12.79 19.93 -20.37
N ILE A 23 -14.02 20.04 -19.84
CA ILE A 23 -14.47 19.22 -18.70
C ILE A 23 -14.55 17.74 -19.11
N GLY A 24 -15.13 17.45 -20.28
CA GLY A 24 -15.27 16.09 -20.80
C GLY A 24 -13.93 15.45 -21.14
N GLY A 25 -13.01 16.21 -21.75
CA GLY A 25 -11.66 15.75 -22.05
C GLY A 25 -10.86 15.43 -20.79
N ARG A 26 -10.96 16.27 -19.75
CA ARG A 26 -10.30 16.03 -18.46
C ARG A 26 -10.85 14.78 -17.77
N TYR A 27 -12.17 14.61 -17.76
CA TYR A 27 -12.81 13.42 -17.20
C TYR A 27 -12.35 12.12 -17.90
N TYR A 28 -12.26 12.13 -19.23
CA TYR A 28 -11.80 10.96 -19.99
C TYR A 28 -10.30 10.68 -19.80
N ALA A 29 -9.46 11.71 -19.75
CA ALA A 29 -8.04 11.55 -19.50
C ALA A 29 -7.77 10.97 -18.11
N ASP A 30 -8.49 11.44 -17.09
CA ASP A 30 -8.39 10.91 -15.72
C ASP A 30 -8.87 9.46 -15.64
N TYR A 31 -9.98 9.12 -16.32
CA TYR A 31 -10.48 7.74 -16.40
C TYR A 31 -9.48 6.80 -17.12
N TYR A 32 -8.89 7.25 -18.23
CA TYR A 32 -7.91 6.47 -19.00
C TYR A 32 -6.60 6.28 -18.23
N ASN A 33 -6.07 7.34 -17.60
CA ASN A 33 -4.89 7.27 -16.76
C ASN A 33 -5.09 6.34 -15.56
N LYS A 34 -6.28 6.35 -14.94
CA LYS A 34 -6.62 5.45 -13.84
C LYS A 34 -6.68 3.97 -14.27
N LYS A 35 -6.97 3.70 -15.55
CA LYS A 35 -7.10 2.34 -16.11
C LYS A 35 -5.79 1.79 -16.71
N HIS A 36 -4.90 2.66 -17.22
CA HIS A 36 -3.74 2.24 -18.02
C HIS A 36 -2.37 2.65 -17.49
N ASN A 37 -2.25 3.52 -16.47
CA ASN A 37 -0.97 3.78 -15.81
C ASN A 37 -0.81 2.90 -14.56
N THR A 38 -0.46 1.63 -14.78
CA THR A 38 -0.13 0.63 -13.75
C THR A 38 1.33 0.69 -13.27
N ASN A 39 2.01 1.83 -13.39
CA ASN A 39 3.34 2.08 -12.78
C ASN A 39 3.25 3.12 -11.67
N LYS A 40 2.35 2.91 -10.71
CA LYS A 40 2.30 3.65 -9.46
C LYS A 40 2.38 2.63 -8.34
N THR A 41 3.40 2.71 -7.50
CA THR A 41 3.48 1.91 -6.27
C THR A 41 2.15 1.99 -5.53
N PHE A 42 1.54 0.83 -5.35
CA PHE A 42 0.16 0.70 -4.92
C PHE A 42 0.14 0.29 -3.45
N LEU A 43 -0.33 1.20 -2.60
CA LEU A 43 -0.57 0.91 -1.20
C LEU A 43 -2.01 0.42 -1.02
N GLN A 44 -2.21 -0.90 -0.98
CA GLN A 44 -3.48 -1.47 -0.52
C GLN A 44 -3.37 -1.79 0.97
N ILE A 45 -3.73 -0.82 1.81
CA ILE A 45 -3.90 -1.08 3.24
C ILE A 45 -5.28 -1.70 3.40
N LEU A 46 -5.32 -3.02 3.51
CA LEU A 46 -6.57 -3.78 3.63
C LEU A 46 -7.33 -3.38 4.90
N LYS A 47 -8.64 -3.28 4.73
CA LYS A 47 -9.63 -2.95 5.76
C LYS A 47 -9.53 -3.96 6.92
N ILE A 48 -9.10 -3.50 8.09
CA ILE A 48 -9.13 -4.29 9.32
C ILE A 48 -10.57 -4.27 9.85
N GLU A 49 -11.35 -5.32 9.57
CA GLU A 49 -12.66 -5.53 10.19
C GLU A 49 -12.53 -6.32 11.49
N LYS A 50 -13.30 -5.92 12.51
CA LYS A 50 -13.12 -6.35 13.89
C LYS A 50 -14.19 -7.35 14.34
N LEU A 51 -13.78 -8.40 15.07
CA LEU A 51 -14.59 -9.02 16.11
C LEU A 51 -14.42 -8.22 17.41
N ASP A 52 -15.55 -7.66 17.85
CA ASP A 52 -15.89 -7.07 19.16
C ASP A 52 -15.02 -5.91 19.72
N GLU A 53 -15.24 -4.68 19.21
CA GLU A 53 -14.82 -3.32 19.73
C GLU A 53 -13.81 -2.51 18.86
N LYS A 54 -14.27 -2.13 17.66
CA LYS A 54 -13.54 -1.55 16.50
C LYS A 54 -12.33 -0.65 16.82
N VAL A 55 -11.14 -1.09 16.41
CA VAL A 55 -9.99 -0.21 16.18
C VAL A 55 -10.24 0.48 14.83
N ASN A 56 -10.53 1.78 14.86
CA ASN A 56 -10.83 2.55 13.65
C ASN A 56 -9.52 2.97 12.98
N TYR A 57 -9.18 2.34 11.86
CA TYR A 57 -8.34 2.98 10.84
C TYR A 57 -9.22 3.44 9.69
N PHE A 58 -9.31 4.76 9.53
CA PHE A 58 -9.80 5.39 8.32
C PHE A 58 -8.60 5.84 7.50
N LEU A 59 -8.00 4.95 6.73
CA LEU A 59 -7.48 5.38 5.45
C LEU A 59 -8.69 5.36 4.51
N GLU A 60 -9.22 6.54 4.20
CA GLU A 60 -10.28 6.66 3.20
C GLU A 60 -9.93 5.79 2.00
N SER A 61 -10.89 4.97 1.56
CA SER A 61 -10.78 4.16 0.36
C SER A 61 -10.28 5.00 -0.82
N GLY A 62 -9.01 4.85 -1.19
CA GLY A 62 -8.41 5.59 -2.30
C GLY A 62 -6.88 5.65 -2.25
N SER A 63 -6.26 5.66 -3.43
CA SER A 63 -4.81 5.79 -3.60
C SER A 63 -4.36 7.20 -3.20
N LYS A 64 -3.38 7.32 -2.28
CA LYS A 64 -2.72 8.59 -1.92
C LYS A 64 -1.23 8.49 -2.22
N THR A 65 -0.69 9.50 -2.91
CA THR A 65 0.74 9.65 -3.15
C THR A 65 1.46 10.21 -1.93
N LEU A 66 2.79 10.18 -1.93
CA LEU A 66 3.60 10.83 -0.90
C LEU A 66 3.24 12.32 -0.76
N ASN A 67 3.06 13.01 -1.90
CA ASN A 67 2.64 14.41 -1.94
C ASN A 67 1.23 14.62 -1.35
N ASP A 68 0.30 13.70 -1.57
CA ASP A 68 -1.05 13.78 -0.98
C ASP A 68 -1.02 13.65 0.54
N LEU A 69 -0.11 12.82 1.06
CA LEU A 69 0.07 12.61 2.50
C LEU A 69 0.79 13.79 3.15
N CYS A 70 1.87 14.27 2.53
CA CYS A 70 2.79 15.26 3.08
C CYS A 70 2.39 16.72 2.82
N LYS A 71 1.64 16.98 1.74
CA LYS A 71 1.22 18.32 1.29
C LYS A 71 2.38 19.32 1.15
N LYS A 72 3.58 18.82 0.86
CA LYS A 72 4.83 19.58 0.69
C LYS A 72 5.67 18.94 -0.41
N GLU A 73 6.52 19.74 -1.04
CA GLU A 73 7.44 19.30 -2.10
C GLU A 73 8.90 19.20 -1.63
N THR A 74 9.24 19.81 -0.50
CA THR A 74 10.60 19.85 0.08
C THR A 74 10.59 19.68 1.59
N GLY A 75 11.75 19.38 2.15
CA GLY A 75 11.98 19.20 3.59
C GLY A 75 11.42 17.90 4.16
N ILE A 76 11.35 17.85 5.49
CA ILE A 76 10.93 16.66 6.24
C ILE A 76 9.41 16.64 6.41
N CYS A 77 8.83 15.51 6.06
CA CYS A 77 7.46 15.11 6.33
C CYS A 77 7.48 13.95 7.34
N ASP A 78 6.95 14.17 8.53
CA ASP A 78 6.70 13.12 9.52
C ASP A 78 5.24 13.24 9.96
N LYS A 79 4.42 12.26 9.58
CA LYS A 79 2.98 12.35 9.77
C LYS A 79 2.39 11.02 10.17
N THR A 80 1.61 11.04 11.24
CA THR A 80 0.76 9.91 11.63
C THR A 80 -0.32 9.69 10.56
N ILE A 81 -0.33 8.50 9.98
CA ILE A 81 -1.30 8.08 8.95
C ILE A 81 -2.31 7.07 9.49
N GLY A 82 -2.05 6.51 10.67
CA GLY A 82 -2.94 5.61 11.37
C GLY A 82 -2.37 5.26 12.74
N LYS A 83 -2.98 4.28 13.39
CA LYS A 83 -2.38 3.57 14.52
C LYS A 83 -2.23 2.10 14.09
N VAL A 84 -1.64 1.25 14.92
CA VAL A 84 -1.79 -0.20 14.85
C VAL A 84 -1.99 -0.70 16.28
N LYS A 85 -2.90 -1.64 16.50
CA LYS A 85 -3.03 -2.31 17.79
C LYS A 85 -2.23 -3.61 17.79
N LEU A 86 -1.14 -3.67 18.55
CA LEU A 86 -0.29 -4.84 18.72
C LEU A 86 -0.25 -5.22 20.20
N ASN A 87 -0.48 -6.49 20.52
CA ASN A 87 -0.44 -7.00 21.89
C ASN A 87 -1.22 -6.13 22.91
N ASN A 88 -2.45 -5.75 22.55
CA ASN A 88 -3.33 -4.88 23.34
C ASN A 88 -2.84 -3.44 23.60
N LYS A 89 -1.76 -2.99 22.95
CA LYS A 89 -1.28 -1.60 22.97
C LYS A 89 -1.52 -0.92 21.62
N ASP A 90 -1.80 0.37 21.65
CA ASP A 90 -1.97 1.20 20.45
C ASP A 90 -0.66 1.90 20.11
N TYR A 91 -0.23 1.80 18.86
CA TYR A 91 1.01 2.35 18.32
C TYR A 91 0.71 3.33 17.21
N ASP A 92 1.40 4.46 17.13
CA ASP A 92 1.20 5.40 16.02
C ASP A 92 1.97 4.91 14.79
N PHE A 93 1.27 4.82 13.65
CA PHE A 93 1.86 4.44 12.38
C PHE A 93 2.07 5.69 11.55
N HIS A 94 3.32 5.96 11.20
CA HIS A 94 3.73 7.19 10.54
C HIS A 94 4.28 6.91 9.15
N ILE A 95 4.13 7.91 8.29
CA ILE A 95 4.99 8.09 7.13
C ILE A 95 6.09 9.09 7.49
N TYR A 96 7.32 8.73 7.19
CA TYR A 96 8.45 9.63 7.18
C TYR A 96 8.91 9.81 5.73
N ALA A 97 9.16 11.06 5.33
CA ALA A 97 9.87 11.36 4.11
C ALA A 97 10.78 12.55 4.27
N ASP A 98 12.01 12.39 3.81
CA ASP A 98 12.95 13.47 3.53
C ASP A 98 12.90 13.74 2.03
N LEU A 99 12.12 14.75 1.65
CA LEU A 99 11.88 15.09 0.25
C LEU A 99 13.13 15.71 -0.41
N ASP A 100 14.08 16.22 0.39
CA ASP A 100 15.32 16.79 -0.12
C ASP A 100 16.35 15.69 -0.42
N ASN A 101 16.30 14.58 0.33
CA ASN A 101 17.20 13.43 0.17
C ASN A 101 16.56 12.21 -0.51
N ASN A 102 15.33 12.33 -1.00
CA ASN A 102 14.54 11.26 -1.65
C ASN A 102 14.45 9.97 -0.80
N GLU A 103 14.34 10.11 0.51
CA GLU A 103 14.12 9.01 1.44
C GLU A 103 12.67 9.00 1.90
N SER A 104 11.98 7.86 1.80
CA SER A 104 10.60 7.74 2.29
C SER A 104 10.30 6.34 2.79
N TYR A 105 9.78 6.24 4.01
CA TYR A 105 9.49 4.97 4.67
C TYR A 105 8.33 5.08 5.67
N PHE A 106 7.80 3.93 6.03
CA PHE A 106 6.88 3.78 7.14
C PHE A 106 7.64 3.53 8.43
N LYS A 107 7.16 4.12 9.52
CA LYS A 107 7.67 3.86 10.86
C LYS A 107 6.53 3.52 11.82
N LEU A 108 6.81 2.60 12.73
CA LEU A 108 6.00 2.34 13.91
C LEU A 108 6.72 3.04 15.06
N ASP A 109 6.06 4.02 15.68
CA ASP A 109 6.69 5.01 16.56
C ASP A 109 7.90 5.69 15.91
N ASN A 110 9.12 5.34 16.33
CA ASN A 110 10.39 5.90 15.83
C ASN A 110 11.23 4.88 15.04
N THR A 111 10.72 3.68 14.80
CA THR A 111 11.47 2.62 14.14
C THR A 111 10.97 2.45 12.71
N LYS A 112 11.88 2.51 11.73
CA LYS A 112 11.58 2.21 10.32
C LYS A 112 11.13 0.76 10.19
N VAL A 113 9.97 0.55 9.57
CA VAL A 113 9.35 -0.78 9.42
C VAL A 113 9.19 -1.23 7.97
N GLY A 114 9.10 -0.30 7.02
CA GLY A 114 9.06 -0.64 5.59
C GLY A 114 9.32 0.54 4.67
N ASP A 115 9.76 0.27 3.45
CA ASP A 115 9.99 1.26 2.42
C ASP A 115 8.68 1.75 1.80
N PHE A 116 8.56 3.07 1.55
CA PHE A 116 7.33 3.63 1.00
C PHE A 116 7.05 3.18 -0.43
N TYR A 117 8.08 3.05 -1.26
CA TYR A 117 7.97 2.75 -2.69
C TYR A 117 7.88 1.26 -3.00
N ASN A 118 8.19 0.39 -2.04
CA ASN A 118 8.07 -1.05 -2.21
C ASN A 118 6.93 -1.64 -1.38
N LEU A 119 6.29 -0.88 -0.49
CA LEU A 119 5.21 -1.41 0.34
C LEU A 119 4.00 -1.79 -0.53
N GLU A 120 3.67 -3.07 -0.50
CA GLU A 120 2.49 -3.64 -1.14
C GLU A 120 1.33 -3.71 -0.14
N LYS A 121 1.61 -4.26 1.05
CA LYS A 121 0.59 -4.65 2.02
C LYS A 121 1.10 -4.59 3.46
N ILE A 122 0.20 -4.24 4.38
CA ILE A 122 0.37 -4.38 5.83
C ILE A 122 -0.73 -5.30 6.35
N ASP A 123 -0.39 -6.24 7.22
CA ASP A 123 -1.32 -7.20 7.81
C ASP A 123 -0.96 -7.50 9.28
N LEU A 124 -1.86 -8.16 10.00
CA LEU A 124 -1.60 -8.60 11.38
C LEU A 124 -1.42 -10.11 11.44
N PHE A 125 -0.33 -10.54 12.07
CA PHE A 125 -0.06 -11.94 12.37
C PHE A 125 0.00 -12.15 13.88
N ASN A 126 -1.16 -12.41 14.47
CA ASN A 126 -1.31 -12.51 15.92
C ASN A 126 -0.84 -11.20 16.61
N ASN A 127 0.24 -11.23 17.40
CA ASN A 127 0.82 -10.05 18.06
C ASN A 127 1.88 -9.32 17.24
N TYR A 128 2.07 -9.70 15.98
CA TYR A 128 3.08 -9.15 15.09
C TYR A 128 2.45 -8.34 13.96
N LEU A 129 3.18 -7.33 13.51
CA LEU A 129 2.87 -6.60 12.28
C LEU A 129 3.61 -7.28 11.13
N LEU A 130 2.88 -7.59 10.05
CA LEU A 130 3.47 -7.99 8.78
C LEU A 130 3.58 -6.77 7.89
N VAL A 131 4.79 -6.47 7.43
CA VAL A 131 5.04 -5.45 6.42
C VAL A 131 5.57 -6.15 5.19
N THR A 132 4.78 -6.15 4.11
CA THR A 132 5.10 -6.86 2.87
C THR A 132 5.55 -5.89 1.81
N GLU A 133 6.81 -6.04 1.39
CA GLU A 133 7.40 -5.30 0.28
C GLU A 133 7.43 -6.16 -0.99
N ASN A 134 7.29 -5.54 -2.15
CA ASN A 134 7.32 -6.23 -3.44
C ASN A 134 8.44 -5.65 -4.31
N ASN A 135 9.49 -6.45 -4.53
CA ASN A 135 10.61 -6.11 -5.41
C ASN A 135 11.01 -7.36 -6.22
N ASN A 136 10.20 -7.68 -7.23
CA ASN A 136 10.17 -8.93 -8.02
C ASN A 136 9.58 -10.15 -7.29
N ASN A 137 9.84 -10.27 -5.99
CA ASN A 137 9.18 -11.22 -5.09
C ASN A 137 8.67 -10.48 -3.85
N TYR A 138 7.76 -11.11 -3.12
CA TYR A 138 7.30 -10.60 -1.84
C TYR A 138 8.35 -10.85 -0.77
N GLN A 139 8.70 -9.80 -0.03
CA GLN A 139 9.47 -9.88 1.20
C GLN A 139 8.56 -9.51 2.37
N ILE A 140 8.24 -10.49 3.20
CA ILE A 140 7.35 -10.36 4.35
C ILE A 140 8.19 -10.14 5.59
N HIS A 141 8.24 -8.90 6.09
CA HIS A 141 8.91 -8.53 7.33
C HIS A 141 7.98 -8.78 8.51
N ILE A 142 8.43 -9.58 9.49
CA ILE A 142 7.71 -9.80 10.75
C ILE A 142 8.28 -8.86 11.80
N ILE A 143 7.42 -8.00 12.33
CA ILE A 143 7.81 -6.89 13.20
C ILE A 143 7.10 -7.02 14.55
N ASP A 144 7.88 -6.88 15.62
CA ASP A 144 7.38 -6.93 16.98
C ASP A 144 6.66 -5.64 17.41
N GLU A 145 6.13 -5.66 18.62
CA GLU A 145 5.44 -4.50 19.21
C GLU A 145 6.33 -3.27 19.42
N ASN A 146 7.66 -3.39 19.30
CA ASN A 146 8.60 -2.27 19.45
C ASN A 146 9.09 -1.76 18.09
N GLY A 147 8.51 -2.23 16.99
CA GLY A 147 8.94 -1.92 15.64
C GLY A 147 10.23 -2.64 15.22
N LYS A 148 10.74 -3.59 16.03
CA LYS A 148 11.94 -4.36 15.70
C LYS A 148 11.58 -5.49 14.75
N ARG A 149 12.30 -5.57 13.63
CA ARG A 149 12.22 -6.71 12.71
C ARG A 149 12.79 -7.96 13.38
N LEU A 150 11.98 -9.02 13.44
CA LEU A 150 12.36 -10.32 13.99
C LEU A 150 12.84 -11.27 12.90
N GLU A 151 12.12 -11.30 11.77
CA GLU A 151 12.38 -12.23 10.67
C GLU A 151 11.93 -11.61 9.34
N SER A 152 12.52 -12.09 8.24
CA SER A 152 12.12 -11.77 6.88
C SER A 152 11.89 -13.04 6.07
N LEU A 153 10.73 -13.13 5.42
CA LEU A 153 10.34 -14.30 4.63
C LEU A 153 10.18 -13.91 3.17
N ASP A 154 10.91 -14.60 2.31
CA ASP A 154 10.71 -14.48 0.86
C ASP A 154 9.54 -15.36 0.42
N ALA A 155 8.63 -14.78 -0.34
CA ALA A 155 7.46 -15.44 -0.91
C ALA A 155 7.30 -15.04 -2.38
N LEU A 156 6.78 -15.96 -3.19
CA LEU A 156 6.70 -15.73 -4.64
C LEU A 156 5.77 -14.58 -4.99
N ASN A 157 4.53 -14.57 -4.49
CA ASN A 157 3.54 -13.54 -4.88
C ASN A 157 2.38 -13.36 -3.88
N ASN A 158 2.23 -14.25 -2.90
CA ASN A 158 1.10 -14.19 -1.96
C ASN A 158 1.39 -14.99 -0.69
N TYR A 159 0.64 -14.70 0.35
CA TYR A 159 0.57 -15.49 1.58
C TYR A 159 -0.86 -15.51 2.13
N GLU A 160 -1.14 -16.52 2.93
CA GLU A 160 -2.39 -16.67 3.67
C GLU A 160 -2.09 -16.76 5.17
N ILE A 161 -2.92 -16.11 5.99
CA ILE A 161 -2.89 -16.27 7.44
C ILE A 161 -4.08 -17.14 7.84
N LYS A 162 -3.81 -18.32 8.41
CA LYS A 162 -4.82 -19.26 8.87
C LYS A 162 -4.36 -19.98 10.14
N ASP A 163 -5.26 -20.12 11.11
CA ASP A 163 -5.00 -20.87 12.35
C ASP A 163 -3.66 -20.47 13.02
N GLN A 164 -3.45 -19.16 13.22
CA GLN A 164 -2.22 -18.56 13.79
C GLN A 164 -0.93 -18.92 13.05
N SER A 165 -1.05 -19.30 11.78
CA SER A 165 0.06 -19.68 10.94
C SER A 165 0.06 -18.87 9.65
N LEU A 166 1.25 -18.51 9.22
CA LEU A 166 1.51 -17.85 7.95
C LEU A 166 1.91 -18.91 6.94
N TYR A 167 1.19 -18.96 5.84
CA TYR A 167 1.41 -19.90 4.75
C TYR A 167 1.80 -19.16 3.48
N PHE A 168 2.83 -19.63 2.79
CA PHE A 168 3.32 -18.97 1.59
C PHE A 168 4.06 -19.95 0.69
N TYR A 169 4.13 -19.61 -0.60
CA TYR A 169 4.98 -20.32 -1.54
C TYR A 169 6.32 -19.61 -1.64
N ASN A 170 7.40 -20.37 -1.61
CA ASN A 170 8.73 -19.89 -1.92
C ASN A 170 9.33 -20.75 -3.04
N CYS A 171 10.17 -20.14 -3.88
CA CYS A 171 10.99 -20.88 -4.82
C CYS A 171 12.43 -20.95 -4.34
N GLU A 172 12.93 -22.17 -4.17
CA GLU A 172 14.35 -22.42 -3.95
C GLU A 172 14.80 -23.52 -4.90
N ASN A 173 15.93 -23.33 -5.59
CA ASN A 173 16.54 -24.35 -6.46
C ASN A 173 15.60 -24.92 -7.55
N ASN A 174 14.81 -24.09 -8.23
CA ASN A 174 13.79 -24.51 -9.21
C ASN A 174 12.76 -25.50 -8.62
N ARG A 175 12.47 -25.34 -7.33
CA ARG A 175 11.43 -26.06 -6.61
C ARG A 175 10.51 -25.03 -5.95
N GLU A 176 9.23 -25.11 -6.31
CA GLU A 176 8.19 -24.35 -5.63
C GLU A 176 7.73 -25.16 -4.41
N SER A 177 7.95 -24.60 -3.24
CA SER A 177 7.63 -25.22 -1.95
C SER A 177 6.60 -24.39 -1.21
N TYR A 178 5.62 -25.08 -0.61
CA TYR A 178 4.61 -24.47 0.24
C TYR A 178 5.04 -24.58 1.70
N TYR A 179 5.30 -23.45 2.32
CA TYR A 179 5.77 -23.36 3.70
C TYR A 179 4.69 -22.88 4.64
N LYS A 180 4.88 -23.25 5.90
CA LYS A 180 4.11 -22.79 7.05
C LYS A 180 5.07 -22.29 8.12
N VAL A 181 4.78 -21.12 8.69
CA VAL A 181 5.44 -20.56 9.88
C VAL A 181 4.38 -20.31 10.94
N LYS A 182 4.61 -20.77 12.18
CA LYS A 182 3.64 -20.58 13.29
C LYS A 182 4.00 -19.32 14.06
N SER A 183 3.00 -18.59 14.56
CA SER A 183 3.28 -17.39 15.36
C SER A 183 4.02 -17.69 16.68
N SER A 184 3.93 -18.94 17.17
CA SER A 184 4.65 -19.40 18.36
C SER A 184 6.12 -19.74 18.10
N ASP A 185 6.50 -19.94 16.84
CA ASP A 185 7.86 -20.30 16.44
C ASP A 185 8.14 -19.74 15.04
N LEU A 186 8.58 -18.47 15.01
CA LEU A 186 8.84 -17.74 13.78
C LEU A 186 10.08 -18.24 13.03
N ASN A 187 10.99 -18.93 13.71
CA ASN A 187 12.29 -19.33 13.18
C ASN A 187 12.21 -20.65 12.39
N THR A 188 11.12 -21.42 12.57
CA THR A 188 10.96 -22.71 11.93
C THR A 188 10.00 -22.62 10.74
N LYS A 189 10.53 -22.83 9.54
CA LYS A 189 9.74 -23.00 8.31
C LYS A 189 9.44 -24.48 8.11
N GLU A 190 8.17 -24.86 8.24
CA GLU A 190 7.69 -26.22 7.99
C GLU A 190 7.27 -26.35 6.52
N GLU A 191 7.91 -27.23 5.74
CA GLU A 191 7.45 -27.54 4.39
C GLU A 191 6.21 -28.44 4.46
N VAL A 192 5.09 -27.93 3.95
CA VAL A 192 3.81 -28.64 3.92
C VAL A 192 3.69 -29.49 2.65
N SER A 193 4.17 -28.98 1.52
CA SER A 193 4.20 -29.69 0.25
C SER A 193 5.17 -29.02 -0.73
N TYR A 194 5.55 -29.71 -1.81
CA TYR A 194 6.32 -29.11 -2.89
C TYR A 194 5.86 -29.60 -4.27
N LYS A 195 6.20 -28.83 -5.30
CA LYS A 195 6.08 -29.21 -6.72
C LYS A 195 7.39 -28.94 -7.44
N GLN A 196 7.81 -29.91 -8.25
CA GLN A 196 8.98 -29.73 -9.11
C GLN A 196 8.55 -29.00 -10.38
N LYS A 197 8.82 -27.70 -10.43
CA LYS A 197 8.48 -26.82 -11.54
C LYS A 197 9.53 -25.71 -11.60
N ALA A 198 9.98 -25.36 -12.80
CA ALA A 198 10.83 -24.20 -13.00
C ALA A 198 10.12 -22.96 -12.45
N CYS A 199 10.81 -22.24 -11.58
CA CYS A 199 10.31 -20.99 -11.06
C CYS A 199 10.45 -19.94 -12.15
N SER A 200 9.35 -19.26 -12.43
CA SER A 200 9.21 -18.29 -13.52
C SER A 200 8.91 -16.92 -12.95
#